data_AF-A0A9W8J5T7-F1
#
_entry.id   AF-A0A9W8J5T7-F1
#
_cell.length_a   1.000
_cell.length_b   1.000
_cell.length_c   1.000
_cell.angle_alpha   90.00
_cell.angle_beta   90.00
_cell.angle_gamma   90.00
#
_symmetry.space_group_name_H-M   'P 1'
#
loop_
_entity.id
_entity.type
_entity.pdbx_description
1 polymer ?
#
loop_
_entity_poly.entity_id
_entity_poly.type
_entity_poly.pdbx_seq_one_letter_code
_entity_poly.pdbx_strand_id
1 'polypeptide(L)'
;MADHNHCDHHEGCGHDHLGHDLGPEDNLFSQIDRANVVALNGVQDGANVIKPWSERLDQTKFLESDADDQIILRIPFTGSIRLRSLLIKAGPEDQTPSKIVLYANQPNLDFDEVNERTPSQEFELPQSNEVGEYPLKTVKFSNLSSVTLFIPAAQGAEASKIYYVGFLGTWSKRNENPVITVYETQANLADHPKIQGMDGAHSSLGQ
;
A
#
# COMPACT_ATOMS: atom_id res chain seq x y z
N MET A 1 37.99 -25.04 51.89
CA MET A 1 37.87 -25.70 50.57
C MET A 1 36.68 -25.06 49.88
N ALA A 2 36.97 -24.34 48.78
CA ALA A 2 36.09 -23.79 47.72
C ALA A 2 34.82 -23.05 48.19
N ASP A 3 34.69 -21.72 48.17
CA ASP A 3 34.82 -20.75 47.05
C ASP A 3 34.18 -21.24 45.75
N HIS A 4 33.09 -20.58 45.32
CA HIS A 4 32.91 -20.09 43.94
C HIS A 4 31.66 -19.21 43.84
N ASN A 5 31.93 -17.91 43.89
CA ASN A 5 31.17 -16.83 43.29
C ASN A 5 31.31 -16.90 41.76
N HIS A 6 30.20 -16.83 41.01
CA HIS A 6 30.21 -16.14 39.70
C HIS A 6 28.78 -15.76 39.29
N CYS A 7 28.51 -14.46 39.33
CA CYS A 7 27.55 -13.80 38.46
C CYS A 7 28.07 -13.87 37.02
N ASP A 8 27.20 -14.17 36.05
CA ASP A 8 27.45 -13.81 34.66
C ASP A 8 26.17 -13.23 34.04
N HIS A 9 26.25 -11.93 33.80
CA HIS A 9 25.37 -11.13 32.97
C HIS A 9 25.72 -11.41 31.49
N HIS A 10 24.72 -11.62 30.64
CA HIS A 10 24.78 -11.20 29.23
C HIS A 10 23.34 -11.13 28.68
N GLU A 11 22.70 -9.96 28.74
CA GLU A 11 22.67 -8.94 27.68
C GLU A 11 21.78 -9.29 26.48
N GLY A 12 20.77 -8.43 26.26
CA GLY A 12 20.39 -8.06 24.90
C GLY A 12 19.05 -8.56 24.40
N CYS A 13 17.96 -8.02 24.94
CA CYS A 13 16.91 -7.48 24.05
C CYS A 13 16.16 -6.38 24.81
N GLY A 14 16.76 -5.18 24.81
CA GLY A 14 16.04 -3.96 25.11
C GLY A 14 14.99 -3.75 24.03
N HIS A 15 13.78 -4.23 24.30
CA HIS A 15 12.60 -3.86 23.53
C HIS A 15 12.14 -2.51 24.09
N ASP A 16 12.86 -1.44 23.75
CA ASP A 16 12.40 -0.07 23.87
C ASP A 16 11.21 0.12 22.92
N HIS A 17 10.02 -0.32 23.33
CA HIS A 17 8.76 0.05 22.71
C HIS A 17 8.04 0.98 23.67
N LEU A 18 8.28 2.26 23.41
CA LEU A 18 7.53 3.42 23.90
C LEU A 18 6.07 3.03 24.20
N GLY A 19 5.67 3.22 25.46
CA GLY A 19 4.46 2.67 26.01
C GLY A 19 3.15 3.10 25.34
N HIS A 20 2.23 2.13 25.32
CA HIS A 20 0.76 2.24 25.28
C HIS A 20 0.06 2.53 23.93
N ASP A 21 0.10 1.55 23.02
CA ASP A 21 -0.94 1.36 21.98
C ASP A 21 -1.56 -0.04 22.14
N LEU A 22 -2.43 -0.24 23.14
CA LEU A 22 -3.10 -1.53 23.37
C LEU A 22 -4.29 -1.71 22.41
N GLY A 23 -4.06 -1.45 21.12
CA GLY A 23 -4.93 -1.92 20.05
C GLY A 23 -4.74 -3.41 19.77
N PRO A 24 -5.37 -3.93 18.72
CA PRO A 24 -5.08 -5.28 18.24
C PRO A 24 -3.57 -5.45 18.03
N GLU A 25 -3.02 -6.60 18.44
CA GLU A 25 -1.56 -6.87 18.35
C GLU A 25 -1.04 -6.79 16.92
N ASP A 26 -1.92 -7.00 15.95
CA ASP A 26 -1.64 -6.93 14.52
C ASP A 26 -1.94 -5.53 13.91
N ASN A 27 -1.98 -4.47 14.71
CA ASN A 27 -2.13 -3.10 14.23
C ASN A 27 -0.87 -2.61 13.49
N LEU A 28 -1.08 -2.02 12.30
CA LEU A 28 0.01 -1.60 11.41
C LEU A 28 0.34 -0.10 11.47
N PHE A 29 -0.19 0.66 12.44
CA PHE A 29 0.01 2.11 12.54
C PHE A 29 1.48 2.54 12.48
N SER A 30 2.36 1.84 13.22
CA SER A 30 3.80 2.11 13.25
C SER A 30 4.52 1.80 11.92
N GLN A 31 3.87 1.07 11.01
CA GLN A 31 4.43 0.62 9.74
C GLN A 31 3.94 1.46 8.54
N ILE A 32 3.08 2.45 8.78
CA ILE A 32 2.62 3.39 7.75
C ILE A 32 3.64 4.51 7.60
N ASP A 33 4.05 4.80 6.37
CA ASP A 33 4.89 5.95 6.06
C ASP A 33 4.02 7.22 5.98
N ARG A 34 3.69 7.74 7.16
CA ARG A 34 2.78 8.89 7.33
C ARG A 34 3.25 10.15 6.63
N ALA A 35 4.56 10.34 6.45
CA ALA A 35 5.11 11.51 5.78
C ALA A 35 4.82 11.53 4.27
N ASN A 36 4.55 10.36 3.68
CA ASN A 36 4.27 10.18 2.26
C ASN A 36 2.81 9.79 1.98
N VAL A 37 1.92 9.92 2.98
CA VAL A 37 0.47 9.78 2.75
C VAL A 37 -0.01 10.97 1.95
N VAL A 38 -0.76 10.70 0.88
CA VAL A 38 -1.27 11.73 -0.02
C VAL A 38 -2.79 11.60 -0.14
N ALA A 39 -3.50 12.70 0.02
CA ALA A 39 -4.92 12.81 -0.29
C ALA A 39 -5.12 13.71 -1.51
N LEU A 40 -5.86 13.22 -2.52
CA LEU A 40 -6.35 14.03 -3.64
C LEU A 40 -7.79 14.44 -3.38
N ASN A 41 -8.14 15.69 -3.70
CA ASN A 41 -9.43 16.34 -3.40
C ASN A 41 -9.81 16.26 -1.91
N GLY A 42 -8.82 16.20 -1.02
CA GLY A 42 -8.99 16.35 0.42
C GLY A 42 -8.66 17.78 0.84
N VAL A 43 -9.54 18.41 1.63
CA VAL A 43 -9.32 19.77 2.13
C VAL A 43 -8.20 19.79 3.19
N GLN A 44 -8.03 18.70 3.93
CA GLN A 44 -6.97 18.53 4.93
C GLN A 44 -5.93 17.49 4.48
N ASP A 45 -4.80 17.43 5.19
CA ASP A 45 -3.76 16.45 4.94
C ASP A 45 -4.24 15.01 5.21
N GLY A 46 -3.94 14.08 4.30
CA GLY A 46 -4.35 12.68 4.42
C GLY A 46 -3.76 11.97 5.63
N ALA A 47 -2.61 12.40 6.15
CA ALA A 47 -2.01 11.83 7.35
C ALA A 47 -2.86 12.10 8.61
N ASN A 48 -3.76 13.09 8.60
CA ASN A 48 -4.61 13.42 9.74
C ASN A 48 -5.57 12.31 10.16
N VAL A 49 -5.93 11.42 9.24
CA VAL A 49 -6.79 10.26 9.54
C VAL A 49 -6.01 9.02 9.92
N ILE A 50 -4.67 9.05 9.82
CA ILE A 50 -3.79 7.97 10.27
C ILE A 50 -3.37 8.26 11.70
N LYS A 51 -4.10 7.69 12.66
CA LYS A 51 -3.93 7.92 14.11
C LYS A 51 -3.54 6.63 14.85
N PRO A 52 -2.92 6.72 16.03
CA PRO A 52 -2.77 5.54 16.90
C PRO A 52 -4.15 5.01 17.33
N TRP A 53 -4.20 3.75 17.76
CA TRP A 53 -5.48 3.10 18.11
C TRP A 53 -6.17 3.80 19.30
N SER A 54 -5.39 4.34 20.23
CA SER A 54 -5.88 5.12 21.36
C SER A 54 -6.66 6.39 20.95
N GLU A 55 -6.30 6.99 19.82
CA GLU A 55 -6.89 8.23 19.30
C GLU A 55 -7.95 7.97 18.21
N ARG A 56 -8.33 6.72 17.94
CA ARG A 56 -9.27 6.38 16.84
C ARG A 56 -10.65 7.04 16.95
N LEU A 57 -11.04 7.47 18.16
CA LEU A 57 -12.31 8.16 18.42
C LEU A 57 -12.19 9.68 18.40
N ASP A 58 -10.97 10.22 18.35
CA ASP A 58 -10.75 11.65 18.22
C ASP A 58 -11.28 12.13 16.86
N GLN A 59 -12.11 13.17 16.89
CA GLN A 59 -12.70 13.81 15.71
C GLN A 59 -12.14 15.21 15.45
N THR A 60 -11.13 15.64 16.22
CA THR A 60 -10.53 16.99 16.06
C THR A 60 -9.77 17.11 14.75
N LYS A 61 -9.12 16.02 14.32
CA LYS A 61 -8.49 15.89 13.01
C LYS A 61 -9.30 14.96 12.11
N PHE A 62 -9.50 15.37 10.87
CA PHE A 62 -10.26 14.63 9.87
C PHE A 62 -9.76 14.92 8.46
N LEU A 63 -10.29 14.18 7.50
CA LEU A 63 -10.17 14.40 6.07
C LEU A 63 -11.58 14.57 5.51
N GLU A 64 -11.84 15.73 4.94
CA GLU A 64 -13.09 16.09 4.25
C GLU A 64 -12.81 16.23 2.75
N SER A 65 -13.76 15.80 1.92
CA SER A 65 -13.68 16.01 0.47
C SER A 65 -13.89 17.48 0.13
N ASP A 66 -13.24 17.94 -0.92
CA ASP A 66 -13.54 19.24 -1.53
C ASP A 66 -14.83 19.18 -2.38
N ALA A 67 -15.04 20.17 -3.26
CA ALA A 67 -16.27 20.36 -4.04
C ALA A 67 -16.77 19.14 -4.86
N ASP A 68 -15.89 18.22 -5.27
CA ASP A 68 -16.24 17.08 -6.12
C ASP A 68 -16.62 15.80 -5.34
N ASP A 69 -16.72 15.85 -4.00
CA ASP A 69 -17.12 14.75 -3.07
C ASP A 69 -16.33 13.41 -3.21
N GLN A 70 -15.34 13.40 -4.10
CA GLN A 70 -14.46 12.28 -4.39
C GLN A 70 -13.12 12.49 -3.71
N ILE A 71 -12.59 11.46 -3.05
CA ILE A 71 -11.27 11.47 -2.43
C ILE A 71 -10.49 10.25 -2.90
N ILE A 72 -9.21 10.45 -3.23
CA ILE A 72 -8.23 9.37 -3.32
C ILE A 72 -7.23 9.52 -2.18
N LEU A 73 -7.11 8.52 -1.32
CA LEU A 73 -6.15 8.46 -0.23
C LEU A 73 -5.10 7.37 -0.50
N ARG A 74 -3.87 7.79 -0.77
CA ARG A 74 -2.71 6.93 -1.07
C ARG A 74 -1.90 6.74 0.20
N ILE A 75 -1.73 5.49 0.63
CA ILE A 75 -1.13 5.13 1.91
C ILE A 75 0.05 4.19 1.67
N PRO A 76 1.30 4.71 1.69
CA PRO A 76 2.48 3.89 1.62
C PRO A 76 2.83 3.25 2.98
N PHE A 77 3.50 2.10 2.92
CA PHE A 77 4.02 1.38 4.08
C PHE A 77 5.54 1.28 4.01
N THR A 78 6.18 1.18 5.17
CA THR A 78 7.64 1.12 5.33
C THR A 78 8.25 -0.23 4.95
N GLY A 79 7.43 -1.22 4.60
CA GLY A 79 7.86 -2.58 4.25
C GLY A 79 6.77 -3.37 3.53
N SER A 80 6.93 -4.69 3.49
CA SER A 80 5.92 -5.57 2.89
C SER A 80 4.88 -5.93 3.94
N ILE A 81 3.60 -5.75 3.62
CA ILE A 81 2.49 -6.09 4.51
C ILE A 81 1.57 -7.16 3.90
N ARG A 82 0.83 -7.83 4.77
CA ARG A 82 -0.35 -8.62 4.42
C ARG A 82 -1.51 -8.13 5.27
N LEU A 83 -2.55 -7.61 4.63
CA LEU A 83 -3.71 -7.06 5.32
C LEU A 83 -4.75 -8.12 5.62
N ARG A 84 -5.28 -8.07 6.84
CA ARG A 84 -6.42 -8.84 7.33
C ARG A 84 -7.68 -8.00 7.32
N SER A 85 -7.62 -6.78 7.85
CA SER A 85 -8.78 -5.91 7.96
C SER A 85 -8.43 -4.44 7.73
N LEU A 86 -9.40 -3.71 7.21
CA LEU A 86 -9.43 -2.24 7.19
C LEU A 86 -10.30 -1.75 8.35
N LEU A 87 -9.85 -0.71 9.05
CA LEU A 87 -10.60 -0.05 10.12
C LEU A 87 -10.94 1.38 9.67
N ILE A 88 -12.21 1.76 9.72
CA ILE A 88 -12.66 3.09 9.29
C ILE A 88 -13.63 3.70 10.29
N LYS A 89 -13.43 4.98 10.62
CA LYS A 89 -14.45 5.84 11.24
C LYS A 89 -14.71 7.03 10.31
N ALA A 90 -15.97 7.24 9.96
CA ALA A 90 -16.41 8.26 9.01
C ALA A 90 -17.74 8.90 9.44
N GLY A 91 -18.19 9.93 8.72
CA GLY A 91 -19.49 10.60 8.96
C GLY A 91 -19.41 11.89 9.80
N PRO A 92 -20.38 12.19 10.68
CA PRO A 92 -21.60 11.42 10.97
C PRO A 92 -22.68 11.55 9.87
N GLU A 93 -23.68 10.66 9.93
CA GLU A 93 -24.91 10.68 9.12
C GLU A 93 -24.62 10.77 7.62
N ASP A 94 -25.12 11.81 6.94
CA ASP A 94 -25.08 11.96 5.49
C ASP A 94 -23.68 12.23 4.93
N GLN A 95 -22.73 12.64 5.79
CA GLN A 95 -21.30 12.80 5.46
C GLN A 95 -20.54 11.46 5.45
N THR A 96 -21.22 10.36 5.76
CA THR A 96 -20.61 9.02 5.69
C THR A 96 -20.37 8.68 4.22
N PRO A 97 -19.17 8.22 3.83
CA PRO A 97 -18.92 7.70 2.50
C PRO A 97 -19.93 6.61 2.12
N SER A 98 -20.42 6.65 0.89
CA SER A 98 -21.30 5.60 0.34
C SER A 98 -20.62 4.25 0.28
N LYS A 99 -19.37 4.25 -0.24
CA LYS A 99 -18.53 3.07 -0.34
C LYS A 99 -17.05 3.44 -0.23
N ILE A 100 -16.24 2.46 0.09
CA ILE A 100 -14.77 2.54 -0.01
C ILE A 100 -14.30 1.50 -1.00
N VAL A 101 -13.53 1.93 -1.98
CA VAL A 101 -12.93 1.11 -3.01
C VAL A 101 -11.43 1.02 -2.77
N LEU A 102 -10.88 -0.19 -2.68
CA LEU A 102 -9.47 -0.42 -2.38
C LEU A 102 -8.70 -0.94 -3.59
N TYR A 103 -7.50 -0.40 -3.77
CA TYR A 103 -6.53 -0.85 -4.76
C TYR A 103 -5.21 -1.23 -4.09
N ALA A 104 -4.79 -2.48 -4.28
CA ALA A 104 -3.54 -3.03 -3.78
C ALA A 104 -2.35 -2.62 -4.67
N ASN A 105 -1.27 -2.09 -4.08
CA ASN A 105 -0.03 -1.73 -4.79
C ASN A 105 -0.21 -0.77 -5.98
N GLN A 106 -1.11 0.21 -5.84
CA GLN A 106 -1.36 1.23 -6.86
C GLN A 106 -1.10 2.65 -6.33
N PRO A 107 0.16 3.03 -6.06
CA PRO A 107 0.50 4.27 -5.35
C PRO A 107 0.20 5.56 -6.13
N ASN A 108 0.02 5.46 -7.45
CA ASN A 108 -0.09 6.64 -8.33
C ASN A 108 -1.47 6.84 -8.94
N LEU A 109 -2.48 6.08 -8.51
CA LEU A 109 -3.85 6.14 -9.04
C LEU A 109 -4.47 7.53 -8.95
N ASP A 110 -4.93 8.05 -10.07
CA ASP A 110 -5.73 9.26 -10.20
C ASP A 110 -7.22 8.97 -10.50
N PHE A 111 -8.03 10.02 -10.64
CA PHE A 111 -9.49 9.92 -10.80
C PHE A 111 -9.93 9.32 -12.14
N ASP A 112 -9.13 9.45 -13.20
CA ASP A 112 -9.42 8.80 -14.47
C ASP A 112 -9.15 7.29 -14.33
N GLU A 113 -8.00 6.93 -13.76
CA GLU A 113 -7.59 5.53 -13.64
C GLU A 113 -8.46 4.70 -12.66
N VAL A 114 -8.95 5.29 -11.56
CA VAL A 114 -9.78 4.53 -10.58
C VAL A 114 -11.07 4.00 -11.20
N ASN A 115 -11.61 4.67 -12.22
CA ASN A 115 -12.82 4.24 -12.91
C ASN A 115 -12.54 3.14 -13.96
N GLU A 116 -11.35 3.10 -14.52
CA GLU A 116 -10.96 2.11 -15.53
C GLU A 116 -10.42 0.81 -14.92
N ARG A 117 -9.75 0.90 -13.76
CA ARG A 117 -9.10 -0.25 -13.14
C ARG A 117 -10.06 -1.06 -12.28
N THR A 118 -9.89 -2.38 -12.33
CA THR A 118 -10.63 -3.29 -11.46
C THR A 118 -10.18 -3.12 -10.01
N PRO A 119 -11.09 -2.82 -9.07
CA PRO A 119 -10.74 -2.70 -7.66
C PRO A 119 -10.36 -4.06 -7.06
N SER A 120 -9.47 -4.02 -6.07
CA SER A 120 -9.08 -5.22 -5.33
C SER A 120 -10.24 -5.70 -4.47
N GLN A 121 -10.89 -4.79 -3.76
CA GLN A 121 -12.09 -5.02 -2.98
C GLN A 121 -12.83 -3.71 -2.76
N GLU A 122 -14.15 -3.78 -2.57
CA GLU A 122 -14.99 -2.63 -2.26
C GLU A 122 -15.99 -3.00 -1.16
N PHE A 123 -16.42 -2.01 -0.40
CA PHE A 123 -17.38 -2.15 0.68
C PHE A 123 -18.33 -0.97 0.70
N GLU A 124 -19.61 -1.23 0.95
CA GLU A 124 -20.57 -0.20 1.34
C GLU A 124 -20.40 0.09 2.83
N LEU A 125 -20.43 1.37 3.19
CA LEU A 125 -20.26 1.79 4.58
C LEU A 125 -21.63 2.09 5.20
N PRO A 126 -22.04 1.42 6.29
CA PRO A 126 -23.24 1.82 6.99
C PRO A 126 -23.03 3.17 7.68
N GLN A 127 -24.09 3.99 7.77
CA GLN A 127 -24.09 5.18 8.61
C GLN A 127 -23.89 4.75 10.07
N SER A 128 -22.69 5.01 10.60
CA SER A 128 -22.36 4.74 11.99
C SER A 128 -21.30 5.72 12.47
N ASN A 129 -21.40 6.09 13.74
CA ASN A 129 -20.36 6.88 14.41
C ASN A 129 -19.30 6.01 15.10
N GLU A 130 -19.35 4.68 14.90
CA GLU A 130 -18.37 3.75 15.46
C GLU A 130 -17.22 3.46 14.48
N VAL A 131 -16.15 2.84 14.97
CA VAL A 131 -15.07 2.34 14.11
C VAL A 131 -15.53 1.01 13.52
N GLY A 132 -15.77 0.98 12.21
CA GLY A 132 -16.09 -0.25 11.49
C GLY A 132 -14.84 -1.05 11.14
N GLU A 133 -14.89 -2.37 11.32
CA GLU A 133 -13.89 -3.32 10.83
C GLU A 133 -14.40 -4.02 9.57
N TYR A 134 -13.64 -3.92 8.48
CA TYR A 134 -13.96 -4.48 7.18
C TYR A 134 -12.94 -5.56 6.82
N PRO A 135 -13.32 -6.84 6.90
CA PRO A 135 -12.43 -7.95 6.58
C PRO A 135 -12.01 -7.94 5.11
N LEU A 136 -10.71 -8.07 4.86
CA LEU A 136 -10.12 -8.07 3.53
C LEU A 136 -9.82 -9.50 3.07
N LYS A 137 -9.91 -9.73 1.75
CA LYS A 137 -9.50 -10.99 1.13
C LYS A 137 -7.97 -11.05 1.12
N THR A 138 -7.39 -11.65 2.15
CA THR A 138 -5.92 -11.76 2.36
C THR A 138 -5.14 -12.18 1.12
N VAL A 139 -5.71 -13.02 0.26
CA VAL A 139 -5.13 -13.44 -1.03
C VAL A 139 -4.86 -12.26 -1.98
N LYS A 140 -5.75 -11.27 -2.02
CA LYS A 140 -5.61 -10.05 -2.85
C LYS A 140 -4.75 -8.98 -2.18
N PHE A 141 -4.65 -9.03 -0.85
CA PHE A 141 -3.92 -8.05 -0.04
C PHE A 141 -2.70 -8.67 0.64
N SER A 142 -1.96 -9.50 -0.10
CA SER A 142 -0.70 -10.08 0.33
C SER A 142 0.47 -9.40 -0.38
N ASN A 143 1.59 -9.21 0.33
CA ASN A 143 2.81 -8.59 -0.20
C ASN A 143 2.56 -7.18 -0.78
N LEU A 144 1.97 -6.30 0.04
CA LEU A 144 1.73 -4.91 -0.33
C LEU A 144 2.83 -4.00 0.18
N SER A 145 3.07 -2.93 -0.54
CA SER A 145 3.90 -1.79 -0.13
C SER A 145 3.10 -0.48 -0.09
N SER A 146 1.93 -0.45 -0.73
CA SER A 146 0.99 0.66 -0.67
C SER A 146 -0.44 0.17 -0.83
N VAL A 147 -1.37 0.95 -0.28
CA VAL A 147 -2.80 0.79 -0.51
C VAL A 147 -3.38 2.14 -0.88
N THR A 148 -4.25 2.14 -1.88
CA THR A 148 -5.00 3.33 -2.29
C THR A 148 -6.48 3.10 -2.01
N LEU A 149 -7.08 4.03 -1.27
CA LEU A 149 -8.52 4.09 -1.01
C LEU A 149 -9.12 5.12 -1.95
N PHE A 150 -10.20 4.77 -2.61
CA PHE A 150 -11.04 5.70 -3.36
C PHE A 150 -12.41 5.77 -2.70
N ILE A 151 -12.83 7.00 -2.42
CA ILE A 151 -14.13 7.35 -1.87
C ILE A 151 -14.85 8.14 -2.96
N PRO A 152 -15.96 7.63 -3.52
CA PRO A 152 -16.58 8.23 -4.68
C PRO A 152 -17.62 9.30 -4.36
N ALA A 153 -18.27 9.21 -3.19
CA ALA A 153 -19.29 10.14 -2.74
C ALA A 153 -19.73 9.81 -1.30
N ALA A 154 -20.32 10.78 -0.62
CA ALA A 154 -21.07 10.65 0.62
C ALA A 154 -22.47 10.05 0.36
N GLN A 155 -23.18 9.67 1.42
CA GLN A 155 -24.51 9.04 1.32
C GLN A 155 -25.67 10.03 1.19
N GLY A 156 -25.43 11.31 1.46
CA GLY A 156 -26.46 12.34 1.32
C GLY A 156 -25.98 13.78 1.49
N ALA A 157 -24.73 13.98 1.93
CA ALA A 157 -24.12 15.30 2.04
C ALA A 157 -23.34 15.65 0.76
N GLU A 158 -22.93 16.91 0.66
CA GLU A 158 -22.06 17.42 -0.41
C GLU A 158 -20.58 17.06 -0.19
N ALA A 159 -20.24 16.58 1.01
CA ALA A 159 -18.87 16.21 1.36
C ALA A 159 -18.81 14.98 2.27
N SER A 160 -17.85 14.11 1.97
CA SER A 160 -17.48 12.92 2.75
C SER A 160 -16.49 13.28 3.85
N LYS A 161 -16.72 12.79 5.07
CA LYS A 161 -15.78 12.95 6.20
C LYS A 161 -15.22 11.64 6.70
N ILE A 162 -13.91 11.59 6.87
CA ILE A 162 -13.17 10.47 7.44
C ILE A 162 -12.40 10.97 8.66
N TYR A 163 -12.51 10.27 9.78
CA TYR A 163 -11.80 10.62 11.03
C TYR A 163 -10.64 9.68 11.34
N TYR A 164 -10.75 8.42 10.91
CA TYR A 164 -9.78 7.40 11.22
C TYR A 164 -9.71 6.36 10.11
N VAL A 165 -8.48 6.03 9.70
CA VAL A 165 -8.14 4.91 8.83
C VAL A 165 -7.04 4.10 9.51
N GLY A 166 -7.32 2.83 9.76
CA GLY A 166 -6.39 1.89 10.36
C GLY A 166 -6.32 0.58 9.58
N PHE A 167 -5.23 -0.15 9.77
CA PHE A 167 -5.00 -1.42 9.10
C PHE A 167 -4.55 -2.47 10.09
N LEU A 168 -5.14 -3.66 9.99
CA LEU A 168 -4.76 -4.83 10.78
C LEU A 168 -4.15 -5.88 9.86
N GLY A 169 -3.06 -6.50 10.28
CA GLY A 169 -2.35 -7.49 9.49
C GLY A 169 -0.91 -7.73 9.95
N THR A 170 -0.11 -8.35 9.09
CA THR A 170 1.29 -8.66 9.40
C THR A 170 2.22 -7.83 8.54
N TRP A 171 3.32 -7.36 9.13
CA TRP A 171 4.41 -6.68 8.44
C TRP A 171 5.66 -7.56 8.39
N SER A 172 6.41 -7.41 7.30
CA SER A 172 7.71 -8.03 7.09
C SER A 172 8.67 -7.02 6.49
N LYS A 173 9.93 -7.05 6.91
CA LYS A 173 10.99 -6.22 6.33
C LYS A 173 11.10 -6.51 4.83
N ARG A 174 11.11 -5.46 4.01
CA ARG A 174 11.32 -5.57 2.56
C ARG A 174 12.78 -5.96 2.31
N ASN A 175 13.01 -7.14 1.72
CA ASN A 175 14.32 -7.45 1.16
C ASN A 175 14.45 -6.73 -0.18
N GLU A 176 15.31 -5.71 -0.24
CA GLU A 176 15.70 -5.04 -1.48
C GLU A 176 16.65 -5.94 -2.27
N ASN A 177 16.14 -7.04 -2.83
CA ASN A 177 16.86 -7.74 -3.87
C ASN A 177 16.44 -7.11 -5.21
N PRO A 178 17.27 -6.26 -5.84
CA PRO A 178 16.97 -5.78 -7.18
C PRO A 178 16.88 -7.00 -8.09
N VAL A 179 15.71 -7.23 -8.68
CA VAL A 179 15.58 -8.16 -9.80
C VAL A 179 16.36 -7.53 -10.94
N ILE A 180 17.64 -7.89 -11.06
CA ILE A 180 18.43 -7.64 -12.27
C ILE A 180 17.83 -8.58 -13.30
N THR A 181 16.83 -8.12 -14.04
CA THR A 181 16.41 -8.73 -15.29
C THR A 181 17.57 -8.59 -16.26
N VAL A 182 18.49 -9.55 -16.21
CA VAL A 182 19.38 -9.81 -17.35
C VAL A 182 18.46 -10.25 -18.47
N TYR A 183 18.09 -9.32 -19.33
CA TYR A 183 17.48 -9.64 -20.60
C TYR A 183 18.60 -10.26 -21.43
N GLU A 184 18.69 -11.58 -21.46
CA GLU A 184 19.62 -12.31 -22.32
C GLU A 184 19.20 -12.07 -23.78
N THR A 185 19.61 -10.94 -24.38
CA THR A 185 19.64 -10.80 -25.83
C THR A 185 20.81 -11.63 -26.37
N GLN A 186 20.68 -12.95 -26.38
CA GLN A 186 21.44 -13.76 -27.33
C GLN A 186 20.64 -13.81 -28.63
N ALA A 187 20.84 -12.79 -29.47
CA ALA A 187 20.50 -12.91 -30.88
C ALA A 187 21.40 -13.99 -31.49
N ASN A 188 20.83 -15.17 -31.75
CA ASN A 188 21.54 -16.24 -32.43
C ASN A 188 21.64 -15.88 -33.92
N LEU A 189 22.73 -15.22 -34.31
CA LEU A 189 23.00 -14.71 -35.66
C LEU A 189 23.45 -15.83 -36.63
N ALA A 190 22.82 -17.00 -36.56
CA ALA A 190 23.24 -18.21 -37.29
C ALA A 190 22.19 -18.80 -38.24
N ASP A 191 21.00 -18.22 -38.37
CA ASP A 191 20.01 -18.70 -39.35
C ASP A 191 19.47 -17.57 -40.22
N HIS A 192 20.34 -17.08 -41.11
CA HIS A 192 19.92 -16.39 -42.33
C HIS A 192 20.45 -17.19 -43.52
N PRO A 193 19.60 -17.92 -44.28
CA PRO A 193 20.04 -18.62 -45.48
C PRO A 193 20.53 -17.64 -46.55
N LYS A 194 21.76 -17.86 -47.03
CA LYS A 194 22.44 -17.06 -48.06
C LYS A 194 21.68 -17.08 -49.39
N ILE A 195 21.46 -15.89 -49.94
CA ILE A 195 21.07 -15.67 -51.34
C ILE A 195 22.14 -16.27 -52.27
N GLN A 196 21.69 -17.12 -53.20
CA GLN A 196 22.51 -17.74 -54.23
C GLN A 196 22.44 -16.92 -55.52
N GLY A 197 23.56 -16.38 -55.97
CA GLY A 197 23.69 -15.91 -57.35
C GLY A 197 24.85 -14.96 -57.59
N MET A 198 25.66 -15.32 -58.59
CA MET A 198 26.65 -14.51 -59.33
C MET A 198 28.06 -14.46 -58.75
N ASP A 199 28.94 -15.31 -59.26
CA ASP A 199 30.29 -14.87 -59.61
C ASP A 199 30.68 -15.46 -60.96
N GLY A 200 30.83 -14.57 -61.94
CA GLY A 200 31.35 -14.86 -63.26
C GLY A 200 32.65 -14.09 -63.45
N ALA A 201 33.69 -14.84 -63.86
CA ALA A 201 34.87 -14.42 -64.62
C ALA A 201 36.03 -13.71 -63.89
N HIS A 202 37.18 -14.40 -63.81
CA HIS A 202 38.40 -13.89 -64.47
C HIS A 202 39.46 -14.99 -64.75
N SER A 203 40.14 -14.83 -65.87
CA SER A 203 41.06 -15.75 -66.57
C SER A 203 42.53 -15.66 -66.11
N SER A 204 43.34 -16.71 -66.35
CA SER A 204 44.55 -16.69 -67.25
C SER A 204 45.68 -17.69 -66.89
N LEU A 205 46.14 -18.40 -67.94
CA LEU A 205 47.43 -19.01 -68.31
C LEU A 205 48.51 -19.41 -67.27
N GLY A 206 48.94 -20.68 -67.37
CA GLY A 206 50.18 -21.05 -68.09
C GLY A 206 51.48 -21.27 -67.30
N GLN A 207 51.88 -22.55 -67.17
CA GLN A 207 53.18 -23.09 -67.59
C GLN A 207 53.12 -24.62 -67.70
#